data_AF-A0A1T2XML0-F1
#
_entry.id   AF-A0A1T2XML0-F1
#
_cell.length_a   1.000
_cell.length_b   1.000
_cell.length_c   1.000
_cell.angle_alpha   90.00
_cell.angle_beta   90.00
_cell.angle_gamma   90.00
#
_symmetry.space_group_name_H-M   'P 1'
#
loop_
_entity.id
_entity.type
_entity.pdbx_description
1 polymer ?
#
loop_
_entity_poly.entity_id
_entity_poly.type
_entity_poly.pdbx_seq_one_letter_code
_entity_poly.pdbx_strand_id
1 'polypeptide(L)'
;MSTITLVPQEAEATTGPHRSESSVVSLPSPSPLVQSGHVSIRKFIVVPTVLTPTHTCREVVQMISRGMEGECLVVCDDTTKQPLGLLMKDRFYRFLGKKYGADLYYEKSIMKLMDTKPLIVDIHLSPQEMIDRALNRDELNIYDCVIVTEQGRFIGILTVGVLLKISRILQQQAAQTQLKTARGMEGMIDQIHISVQQVAEASNHGMMQSEHMVDLTLQGKNELDQVSILFQNIAEQATKQEKHIVELQQKTSSVSDITQFIRDMAEQSNLLAVNATIEAARAGEHGKGFAVVATEIRKLADETKRSAQAITEMIAEIDTAVKRTVRYVQSGRAETGNSAVLVTEAKERFQELFYAAGDHRKQVYEIHNHAKVADHKTNEVTQSISHIVEQLNKPI
;
A
#
# COMPACT_ATOMS: atom_id res chain seq x y z
N MET A 1 -50.87 32.84 13.66
CA MET A 1 -51.36 32.19 12.44
C MET A 1 -50.20 32.03 11.48
N SER A 2 -49.69 30.80 11.36
CA SER A 2 -48.89 30.26 10.26
C SER A 2 -48.44 28.87 10.72
N THR A 3 -49.22 27.87 10.32
CA THR A 3 -49.08 26.47 10.69
C THR A 3 -48.04 25.82 9.78
N ILE A 4 -46.83 25.56 10.29
CA ILE A 4 -45.84 24.74 9.59
C ILE A 4 -46.19 23.29 9.86
N THR A 5 -46.63 22.61 8.80
CA THR A 5 -46.98 21.19 8.80
C THR A 5 -45.71 20.41 8.51
N LEU A 6 -45.20 19.68 9.51
CA LEU A 6 -44.13 18.70 9.36
C LEU A 6 -44.71 17.45 8.69
N VAL A 7 -44.27 17.20 7.45
CA VAL A 7 -44.42 15.90 6.77
C VAL A 7 -43.22 15.03 7.15
N PRO A 8 -43.41 13.75 7.53
CA PRO A 8 -42.29 12.85 7.80
C PRO A 8 -41.71 12.36 6.47
N GLN A 9 -40.43 12.64 6.23
CA GLN A 9 -39.70 12.15 5.07
C GLN A 9 -39.16 10.75 5.39
N GLU A 10 -39.59 9.79 4.58
CA GLU A 10 -39.12 8.40 4.59
C GLU A 10 -37.61 8.33 4.40
N ALA A 11 -36.97 7.46 5.18
CA ALA A 11 -35.55 7.14 5.08
C ALA A 11 -35.32 6.27 3.84
N GLU A 12 -35.01 6.90 2.70
CA GLU A 12 -34.36 6.24 1.59
C GLU A 12 -32.88 6.04 1.90
N ALA A 13 -32.51 4.79 2.13
CA ALA A 13 -31.14 4.33 2.20
C ALA A 13 -30.47 4.46 0.82
N THR A 14 -29.87 5.61 0.53
CA THR A 14 -28.93 5.75 -0.59
C THR A 14 -27.58 5.20 -0.20
N THR A 15 -27.34 3.96 -0.63
CA THR A 15 -26.04 3.30 -0.77
C THR A 15 -25.04 4.22 -1.46
N GLY A 16 -23.97 4.61 -0.77
CA GLY A 16 -22.85 5.35 -1.35
C GLY A 16 -22.07 4.54 -2.38
N PRO A 17 -21.37 5.17 -3.32
CA PRO A 17 -20.48 4.45 -4.21
C PRO A 17 -19.30 3.92 -3.40
N HIS A 18 -19.07 2.64 -3.58
CA HIS A 18 -18.12 1.81 -2.87
C HIS A 18 -16.72 2.43 -2.78
N ARG A 19 -16.14 2.25 -1.58
CA ARG A 19 -14.69 2.21 -1.30
C ARG A 19 -13.91 1.75 -2.53
N SER A 20 -12.92 2.55 -2.90
CA SER A 20 -11.77 2.11 -3.68
C SER A 20 -11.21 0.83 -3.07
N GLU A 21 -11.56 -0.30 -3.67
CA GLU A 21 -10.88 -1.55 -3.44
C GLU A 21 -9.40 -1.31 -3.69
N SER A 22 -8.61 -1.52 -2.65
CA SER A 22 -7.20 -1.83 -2.79
C SER A 22 -7.08 -2.85 -3.92
N SER A 23 -6.52 -2.44 -5.05
CA SER A 23 -6.02 -3.34 -6.08
C SER A 23 -4.85 -4.09 -5.45
N VAL A 24 -5.20 -5.09 -4.64
CA VAL A 24 -4.32 -6.19 -4.29
C VAL A 24 -3.95 -6.78 -5.64
N VAL A 25 -2.75 -6.45 -6.10
CA VAL A 25 -2.08 -7.13 -7.20
C VAL A 25 -2.18 -8.59 -6.84
N SER A 26 -3.13 -9.26 -7.49
CA SER A 26 -3.36 -10.68 -7.32
C SER A 26 -2.15 -11.32 -7.98
N LEU A 27 -1.14 -11.64 -7.16
CA LEU A 27 -0.06 -12.52 -7.57
C LEU A 27 -0.74 -13.70 -8.28
N PRO A 28 -0.39 -13.98 -9.55
CA PRO A 28 -0.97 -15.11 -10.24
C PRO A 28 -0.66 -16.32 -9.37
N SER A 29 -1.72 -16.97 -8.89
CA SER A 29 -1.61 -18.23 -8.18
C SER A 29 -0.74 -19.13 -9.06
N PRO A 30 0.32 -19.77 -8.55
CA PRO A 30 1.09 -20.68 -9.37
C PRO A 30 0.11 -21.77 -9.80
N SER A 31 -0.30 -21.68 -11.07
CA SER A 31 -1.16 -22.68 -11.67
C SER A 31 -0.41 -24.00 -11.52
N PRO A 32 -1.01 -25.07 -10.99
CA PRO A 32 -0.40 -26.39 -11.03
C PRO A 32 -0.52 -26.91 -12.48
N LEU A 33 0.18 -26.26 -13.40
CA LEU A 33 0.37 -26.71 -14.77
C LEU A 33 1.71 -27.43 -14.85
N VAL A 34 1.83 -28.48 -14.06
CA VAL A 34 2.68 -29.62 -14.39
C VAL A 34 1.72 -30.80 -14.56
N GLN A 35 0.94 -30.78 -15.64
CA GLN A 35 0.48 -32.05 -16.20
C GLN A 35 1.74 -32.76 -16.70
N SER A 36 2.27 -33.61 -15.84
CA SER A 36 3.35 -34.54 -16.12
C SER A 36 3.04 -35.28 -17.43
N GLY A 37 3.82 -35.01 -18.47
CA GLY A 37 3.97 -35.93 -19.60
C GLY A 37 4.67 -37.18 -19.10
N HIS A 38 4.02 -37.98 -18.26
CA HIS A 38 4.59 -39.19 -17.69
C HIS A 38 4.93 -40.14 -18.84
N VAL A 39 6.23 -40.44 -18.98
CA VAL A 39 6.71 -41.47 -19.90
C VAL A 39 6.12 -42.80 -19.43
N SER A 40 5.11 -43.29 -20.15
CA SER A 40 4.47 -44.56 -19.82
C SER A 40 5.37 -45.71 -20.23
N ILE A 41 6.00 -46.36 -19.23
CA ILE A 41 6.90 -47.50 -19.41
C ILE A 41 6.21 -48.63 -20.18
N ARG A 42 4.88 -48.83 -20.01
CA ARG A 42 4.09 -49.84 -20.74
C ARG A 42 4.28 -49.79 -22.26
N LYS A 43 4.48 -48.60 -22.83
CA LYS A 43 4.67 -48.42 -24.28
C LYS A 43 6.02 -48.93 -24.80
N PHE A 44 6.93 -49.25 -23.89
CA PHE A 44 8.31 -49.64 -24.18
C PHE A 44 8.60 -51.09 -23.80
N ILE A 45 7.67 -51.76 -23.12
CA ILE A 45 7.79 -53.17 -22.72
C ILE A 45 7.62 -54.05 -23.96
N VAL A 46 8.54 -54.99 -24.13
CA VAL A 46 8.45 -56.05 -25.14
C VAL A 46 8.13 -57.36 -24.43
N VAL A 47 7.25 -58.19 -24.99
CA VAL A 47 6.97 -59.52 -24.44
C VAL A 47 7.84 -60.54 -25.19
N PRO A 48 8.91 -61.09 -24.57
CA PRO A 48 9.72 -62.13 -25.17
C PRO A 48 9.00 -63.48 -25.13
N THR A 49 9.58 -64.49 -25.77
CA THR A 49 9.07 -65.85 -25.61
C THR A 49 9.21 -66.31 -24.15
N VAL A 50 8.10 -66.79 -23.59
CA VAL A 50 8.04 -67.31 -22.22
C VAL A 50 8.22 -68.82 -22.25
N LEU A 51 9.18 -69.31 -21.47
CA LEU A 51 9.45 -70.72 -21.27
C LEU A 51 8.87 -71.19 -19.93
N THR A 52 8.60 -72.48 -19.83
CA THR A 52 8.28 -73.14 -18.56
C THR A 52 9.48 -73.97 -18.06
N PRO A 53 9.58 -74.26 -16.75
CA PRO A 53 10.65 -75.08 -16.16
C PRO A 53 10.83 -76.47 -16.80
N THR A 54 9.77 -76.98 -17.44
CA THR A 54 9.77 -78.31 -18.08
C THR A 54 10.47 -78.33 -19.43
N HIS A 55 10.74 -77.16 -20.04
CA HIS A 55 11.46 -77.09 -21.31
C HIS A 55 12.91 -77.56 -21.14
N THR A 56 13.34 -78.42 -22.04
CA THR A 56 14.72 -78.90 -22.15
C THR A 56 15.57 -77.92 -22.96
N CYS A 57 16.89 -77.95 -22.77
CA CYS A 57 17.79 -77.09 -23.56
C CYS A 57 17.70 -77.40 -25.06
N ARG A 58 17.44 -78.66 -25.46
CA ARG A 58 17.23 -79.04 -26.86
C ARG A 58 16.00 -78.35 -27.47
N GLU A 59 14.87 -78.34 -26.76
CA GLU A 59 13.64 -77.68 -27.22
C GLU A 59 13.87 -76.18 -27.39
N VAL A 60 14.55 -75.53 -26.43
CA VAL A 60 14.87 -74.10 -26.52
C VAL A 60 15.78 -73.79 -27.71
N VAL A 61 16.79 -74.63 -28.00
CA VAL A 61 17.63 -74.48 -29.21
C VAL A 61 16.80 -74.59 -30.49
N GLN A 62 15.86 -75.54 -30.57
CA GLN A 62 14.96 -75.67 -31.71
C GLN A 62 14.01 -74.48 -31.84
N MET A 63 13.52 -73.93 -30.72
CA MET A 63 12.67 -72.76 -30.72
C MET A 63 13.43 -71.51 -31.21
N ILE A 64 14.68 -71.33 -30.80
CA ILE A 64 15.51 -70.20 -31.25
C ILE A 64 15.88 -70.35 -32.73
N SER A 65 16.24 -71.55 -33.20
CA SER A 65 16.63 -71.80 -34.60
C SER A 65 15.49 -71.66 -35.61
N ARG A 66 14.22 -71.71 -35.16
CA ARG A 66 13.02 -71.46 -35.96
C ARG A 66 12.73 -69.96 -36.21
N GLY A 67 13.69 -69.08 -35.91
CA GLY A 67 13.58 -67.65 -36.19
C GLY A 67 12.89 -66.84 -35.08
N MET A 68 13.07 -67.24 -33.83
CA MET A 68 12.52 -66.48 -32.70
C MET A 68 13.17 -65.09 -32.60
N GLU A 69 12.34 -64.04 -32.58
CA GLU A 69 12.78 -62.66 -32.38
C GLU A 69 13.12 -62.36 -30.90
N GLY A 70 13.97 -61.37 -30.65
CA GLY A 70 14.36 -60.91 -29.30
C GLY A 70 15.71 -61.46 -28.81
N GLU A 71 16.30 -60.79 -27.82
CA GLU A 71 17.66 -61.09 -27.31
C GLU A 71 17.67 -62.07 -26.13
N CYS A 72 16.49 -62.30 -25.53
CA CYS A 72 16.35 -63.15 -24.35
C CYS A 72 15.01 -63.90 -24.33
N LEU A 73 14.94 -64.88 -23.44
CA LEU A 73 13.74 -65.62 -23.10
C LEU A 73 13.54 -65.53 -21.59
N VAL A 74 12.30 -65.54 -21.13
CA VAL A 74 11.98 -65.50 -19.70
C VAL A 74 11.36 -66.82 -19.29
N VAL A 75 11.91 -67.44 -18.25
CA VAL A 75 11.35 -68.67 -17.68
C VAL A 75 10.36 -68.24 -16.61
N CYS A 76 9.09 -68.59 -16.76
CA CYS A 76 8.05 -68.29 -15.78
C CYS A 76 7.46 -69.58 -15.22
N ASP A 77 6.97 -69.51 -13.99
CA ASP A 77 6.16 -70.57 -13.40
C ASP A 77 4.86 -70.77 -14.18
N ASP A 78 4.47 -72.03 -14.39
CA ASP A 78 3.38 -72.35 -15.31
C ASP A 78 2.01 -71.89 -14.78
N THR A 79 1.84 -71.91 -13.45
CA THR A 79 0.58 -71.62 -12.76
C THR A 79 0.48 -70.15 -12.37
N THR A 80 1.52 -69.62 -11.73
CA THR A 80 1.53 -68.27 -11.16
C THR A 80 1.99 -67.20 -12.14
N LYS A 81 2.64 -67.58 -13.25
CA LYS A 81 3.31 -66.69 -14.21
C LYS A 81 4.33 -65.74 -13.58
N GLN A 82 4.87 -66.10 -12.41
CA GLN A 82 6.00 -65.38 -11.82
C GLN A 82 7.28 -65.70 -12.60
N PRO A 83 8.15 -64.71 -12.86
CA PRO A 83 9.42 -64.94 -13.51
C PRO A 83 10.37 -65.70 -12.57
N LEU A 84 10.85 -66.86 -13.01
CA LEU A 84 11.79 -67.73 -12.30
C LEU A 84 13.25 -67.49 -12.74
N GLY A 85 13.46 -66.99 -13.95
CA GLY A 85 14.80 -66.70 -14.46
C GLY A 85 14.81 -66.07 -15.85
N LEU A 86 15.98 -65.56 -16.24
CA LEU A 86 16.22 -64.94 -17.54
C LEU A 86 17.24 -65.76 -18.32
N LEU A 87 17.00 -65.95 -19.62
CA LEU A 87 17.94 -66.62 -20.50
C LEU A 87 18.33 -65.69 -21.64
N MET A 88 19.53 -65.11 -21.56
CA MET A 88 20.11 -64.34 -22.67
C MET A 88 20.61 -65.30 -23.76
N LYS A 89 20.20 -65.10 -25.02
CA LYS A 89 20.52 -66.00 -26.13
C LYS A 89 22.03 -66.19 -26.31
N ASP A 90 22.80 -65.11 -26.23
CA ASP A 90 24.26 -65.14 -26.39
C ASP A 90 24.95 -65.97 -25.31
N ARG A 91 24.52 -65.82 -24.05
CA ARG A 91 25.08 -66.56 -22.92
C ARG A 91 24.73 -68.05 -23.03
N PHE A 92 23.50 -68.35 -23.45
CA PHE A 92 23.03 -69.71 -23.67
C PHE A 92 23.81 -70.43 -24.78
N TYR A 93 23.98 -69.80 -25.95
CA TYR A 93 24.78 -70.38 -27.04
C TYR A 93 26.25 -70.52 -26.70
N ARG A 94 26.84 -69.55 -25.99
CA ARG A 94 28.23 -69.65 -25.50
C ARG A 94 28.42 -70.84 -24.56
N PHE A 95 27.41 -71.18 -23.77
CA PHE A 95 27.47 -72.31 -22.85
C PHE A 95 27.34 -73.65 -23.59
N LEU A 96 26.41 -73.75 -24.55
CA LEU A 96 26.19 -74.95 -25.36
C LEU A 96 27.29 -75.21 -26.40
N GLY A 97 27.93 -74.16 -26.91
CA GLY A 97 29.02 -74.24 -27.89
C GLY A 97 30.38 -74.67 -27.32
N LYS A 98 30.48 -74.92 -26.01
CA LYS A 98 31.69 -75.50 -25.39
C LYS A 98 31.90 -76.95 -25.85
N LYS A 99 33.14 -77.46 -25.78
CA LYS A 99 33.58 -78.78 -26.27
C LYS A 99 32.66 -79.97 -25.93
N TYR A 100 31.91 -79.92 -24.83
CA TYR A 100 30.92 -80.94 -24.42
C TYR A 100 29.55 -80.36 -24.03
N GLY A 101 29.28 -79.10 -24.39
CA GLY A 101 28.11 -78.36 -23.91
C GLY A 101 26.79 -78.96 -24.38
N ALA A 102 26.72 -79.41 -25.63
CA ALA A 102 25.54 -80.06 -26.18
C ALA A 102 25.23 -81.40 -25.46
N ASP A 103 26.22 -82.27 -25.34
CA ASP A 103 26.06 -83.61 -24.76
C ASP A 103 25.69 -83.56 -23.26
N LEU A 104 26.21 -82.57 -22.52
CA LEU A 104 25.98 -82.44 -21.09
C LEU A 104 24.61 -81.83 -20.74
N TYR A 105 24.08 -80.94 -21.59
CA TYR A 105 22.96 -80.08 -21.22
C TYR A 105 21.71 -80.20 -22.09
N TYR A 106 21.76 -80.81 -23.28
CA TYR A 106 20.59 -80.89 -24.18
C TYR A 106 19.35 -81.52 -23.54
N GLU A 107 19.53 -82.61 -22.79
CA GLU A 107 18.45 -83.32 -22.08
C GLU A 107 18.17 -82.75 -20.68
N LYS A 108 18.84 -81.66 -20.28
CA LYS A 108 18.63 -81.03 -18.97
C LYS A 108 17.60 -79.90 -19.10
N SER A 109 16.82 -79.71 -18.03
CA SER A 109 15.90 -78.57 -17.90
C SER A 109 16.64 -77.24 -18.07
N ILE A 110 15.97 -76.28 -18.71
CA ILE A 110 16.47 -74.93 -18.93
C ILE A 110 16.82 -74.19 -17.63
N MET A 111 16.25 -74.62 -16.50
CA MET A 111 16.57 -74.09 -15.17
C MET A 111 18.05 -74.19 -14.81
N LYS A 112 18.81 -75.13 -15.42
CA LYS A 112 20.24 -75.28 -15.16
C LYS A 112 21.11 -74.22 -15.85
N LEU A 113 20.59 -73.58 -16.90
CA LEU A 113 21.33 -72.65 -17.75
C LEU A 113 20.79 -71.22 -17.73
N MET A 114 19.61 -71.00 -17.13
CA MET A 114 19.05 -69.66 -16.93
C MET A 114 19.79 -68.90 -15.82
N ASP A 115 19.77 -67.57 -15.92
CA ASP A 115 20.10 -66.70 -14.80
C ASP A 115 18.97 -66.75 -13.77
N THR A 116 19.30 -67.17 -12.55
CA THR A 116 18.35 -67.30 -11.43
C THR A 116 18.24 -66.03 -10.60
N LYS A 117 19.04 -64.99 -10.90
CA LYS A 117 18.99 -63.69 -10.23
C LYS A 117 18.93 -62.53 -11.24
N PRO A 118 17.96 -62.55 -12.19
CA PRO A 118 17.79 -61.42 -13.09
C PRO A 118 17.30 -60.18 -12.34
N LEU A 119 17.57 -59.01 -12.89
CA LEU A 119 16.97 -57.78 -12.37
C LEU A 119 15.47 -57.79 -12.70
N ILE A 120 14.65 -57.84 -11.66
CA ILE A 120 13.19 -57.76 -11.75
C ILE A 120 12.77 -56.42 -11.14
N VAL A 121 11.99 -55.64 -11.89
CA VAL A 121 11.40 -54.38 -11.44
C VAL A 121 9.87 -54.45 -11.51
N ASP A 122 9.21 -53.76 -10.59
CA ASP A 122 7.77 -53.56 -10.66
C ASP A 122 7.44 -52.39 -11.59
N ILE A 123 6.38 -52.50 -12.38
CA ILE A 123 5.93 -51.48 -13.33
C ILE A 123 5.64 -50.11 -12.70
N HIS A 124 5.30 -50.06 -11.41
CA HIS A 124 5.01 -48.83 -10.69
C HIS A 124 6.27 -48.10 -10.21
N LEU A 125 7.45 -48.69 -10.37
CA LEU A 125 8.72 -48.02 -10.06
C LEU A 125 8.93 -46.82 -11.01
N SER A 126 9.55 -45.75 -10.51
CA SER A 126 9.84 -44.60 -11.37
C SER A 126 10.79 -44.99 -12.52
N PRO A 127 10.63 -44.46 -13.74
CA PRO A 127 11.52 -44.81 -14.83
C PRO A 127 12.99 -44.46 -14.56
N GLN A 128 13.26 -43.39 -13.79
CA GLN A 128 14.62 -43.03 -13.37
C GLN A 128 15.22 -44.11 -12.47
N GLU A 129 14.48 -44.56 -11.47
CA GLU A 129 14.95 -45.60 -10.56
C GLU A 129 15.12 -46.95 -11.28
N MET A 130 14.28 -47.25 -12.28
CA MET A 130 14.49 -48.41 -13.16
C MET A 130 15.80 -48.30 -13.95
N ILE A 131 16.10 -47.13 -14.51
CA ILE A 131 17.35 -46.86 -15.25
C ILE A 131 18.56 -47.00 -14.31
N ASP A 132 18.51 -46.39 -13.13
CA ASP A 132 19.60 -46.43 -12.15
C ASP A 132 19.90 -47.86 -11.70
N ARG A 133 18.86 -48.64 -11.36
CA ARG A 133 19.02 -50.06 -11.01
C ARG A 133 19.57 -50.89 -12.16
N ALA A 134 19.22 -50.57 -13.40
CA ALA A 134 19.68 -51.29 -14.58
C ALA A 134 21.13 -50.96 -14.95
N LEU A 135 21.56 -49.71 -14.76
CA LEU A 135 22.92 -49.24 -15.11
C LEU A 135 23.93 -49.49 -13.99
N ASN A 136 23.50 -49.66 -12.74
CA ASN A 136 24.37 -49.95 -11.61
C ASN A 136 24.63 -51.46 -11.40
N ARG A 137 24.49 -52.27 -12.47
CA ARG A 137 24.77 -53.71 -12.45
C ARG A 137 26.22 -53.98 -12.84
N ASP A 138 26.76 -55.11 -12.39
CA ASP A 138 28.10 -55.57 -12.78
C ASP A 138 28.26 -55.63 -14.31
N GLU A 139 29.48 -55.39 -14.81
CA GLU A 139 29.80 -55.35 -16.26
C GLU A 139 29.32 -56.59 -17.04
N LEU A 140 29.26 -57.75 -16.37
CA LEU A 140 28.81 -59.01 -16.96
C LEU A 140 27.30 -59.09 -17.21
N ASN A 141 26.51 -58.29 -16.48
CA ASN A 141 25.04 -58.31 -16.47
C ASN A 141 24.40 -56.97 -16.88
N ILE A 142 25.20 -55.93 -17.12
CA ILE A 142 24.71 -54.59 -17.46
C ILE A 142 23.89 -54.56 -18.74
N TYR A 143 24.18 -55.45 -19.70
CA TYR A 143 23.48 -55.59 -20.98
C TYR A 143 22.26 -56.52 -20.91
N ASP A 144 22.04 -57.21 -19.78
CA ASP A 144 20.93 -58.14 -19.66
C ASP A 144 19.60 -57.38 -19.61
N CYS A 145 18.57 -57.99 -20.20
CA CYS A 145 17.22 -57.46 -20.17
C CYS A 145 16.70 -57.36 -18.73
N VAL A 146 15.95 -56.31 -18.44
CA VAL A 146 15.29 -56.13 -17.15
C VAL A 146 13.90 -56.73 -17.24
N ILE A 147 13.56 -57.64 -16.34
CA ILE A 147 12.23 -58.22 -16.27
C ILE A 147 11.30 -57.22 -15.59
N VAL A 148 10.16 -56.93 -16.22
CA VAL A 148 9.11 -56.09 -15.65
C VAL A 148 7.96 -56.96 -15.18
N THR A 149 7.51 -56.70 -13.96
CA THR A 149 6.38 -57.38 -13.33
C THR A 149 5.30 -56.39 -12.93
N GLU A 150 4.06 -56.88 -12.81
CA GLU A 150 2.94 -56.18 -12.20
C GLU A 150 2.34 -57.11 -11.16
N GLN A 151 2.34 -56.71 -9.89
CA GLN A 151 1.89 -57.56 -8.77
C GLN A 151 2.61 -58.93 -8.73
N GLY A 152 3.91 -58.93 -9.05
CA GLY A 152 4.74 -60.14 -9.11
C GLY A 152 4.54 -61.02 -10.35
N ARG A 153 3.60 -60.69 -11.22
CA ARG A 153 3.33 -61.43 -12.47
C ARG A 153 4.16 -60.87 -13.62
N PHE A 154 4.74 -61.73 -14.44
CA PHE A 154 5.53 -61.31 -15.60
C PHE A 154 4.65 -60.57 -16.63
N ILE A 155 5.06 -59.37 -17.03
CA ILE A 155 4.37 -58.59 -18.08
C ILE A 155 5.25 -58.30 -19.29
N GLY A 156 6.57 -58.41 -19.18
CA GLY A 156 7.51 -58.27 -20.29
C GLY A 156 8.90 -57.84 -19.83
N ILE A 157 9.71 -57.36 -20.77
CA ILE A 157 11.09 -56.94 -20.53
C ILE A 157 11.37 -55.53 -21.04
N LEU A 158 12.43 -54.93 -20.51
CA LEU A 158 13.06 -53.72 -21.04
C LEU A 158 14.53 -54.01 -21.37
N THR A 159 14.94 -53.67 -22.58
CA THR A 159 16.37 -53.69 -22.94
C THR A 159 17.05 -52.42 -22.45
N VAL A 160 18.36 -52.47 -22.26
CA VAL A 160 19.15 -51.29 -21.85
C VAL A 160 19.09 -50.20 -22.91
N GLY A 161 19.05 -50.55 -24.20
CA GLY A 161 18.87 -49.58 -25.28
C GLY A 161 17.55 -48.81 -25.17
N VAL A 162 16.47 -49.48 -24.76
CA VAL A 162 15.17 -48.85 -24.49
C VAL A 162 15.23 -47.96 -23.23
N LEU A 163 15.89 -48.41 -22.16
CA LEU A 163 16.09 -47.61 -20.95
C LEU A 163 16.89 -46.33 -21.23
N LEU A 164 17.96 -46.42 -22.04
CA LEU A 164 18.72 -45.25 -22.49
C LEU A 164 17.89 -44.31 -23.38
N LYS A 165 17.01 -44.86 -24.23
CA LYS A 165 16.04 -44.05 -25.00
C LYS A 165 15.06 -43.32 -24.08
N ILE A 166 14.54 -43.99 -23.05
CA ILE A 166 13.66 -43.38 -22.04
C ILE A 166 14.42 -42.27 -21.28
N SER A 167 15.68 -42.52 -20.89
CA SER A 167 16.54 -41.51 -20.26
C SER A 167 16.67 -40.25 -21.10
N ARG A 168 16.95 -40.38 -22.40
CA ARG A 168 17.00 -39.25 -23.34
C ARG A 168 15.68 -38.49 -23.43
N ILE A 169 14.55 -39.19 -23.49
CA ILE A 169 13.21 -38.56 -23.51
C ILE A 169 12.97 -37.75 -22.24
N LEU A 170 13.29 -38.33 -21.06
CA LEU A 170 13.15 -37.65 -19.78
C LEU A 170 14.04 -36.40 -19.68
N GLN A 171 15.30 -36.51 -20.12
CA GLN A 171 16.22 -35.37 -20.18
C GLN A 171 15.71 -34.26 -21.10
N GLN A 172 15.20 -34.61 -22.29
CA GLN A 172 14.61 -33.65 -23.23
C GLN A 172 13.35 -32.97 -22.65
N GLN A 173 12.47 -33.72 -21.99
CA GLN A 173 11.28 -33.16 -21.33
C GLN A 173 11.65 -32.22 -20.18
N ALA A 174 12.66 -32.58 -19.37
CA ALA A 174 13.17 -31.74 -18.30
C ALA A 174 13.76 -30.43 -18.85
N ALA A 175 14.59 -30.51 -19.90
CA ALA A 175 15.17 -29.33 -20.55
C ALA A 175 14.09 -28.42 -21.17
N GLN A 176 13.07 -28.98 -21.83
CA GLN A 176 11.95 -28.20 -22.36
C GLN A 176 11.14 -27.50 -21.26
N THR A 177 10.90 -28.19 -20.15
CA THR A 177 10.19 -27.61 -19.01
C THR A 177 11.01 -26.48 -18.40
N GLN A 178 12.32 -26.67 -18.21
CA GLN A 178 13.23 -25.64 -17.72
C GLN A 178 13.29 -24.42 -18.66
N LEU A 179 13.34 -24.62 -19.98
CA LEU A 179 13.28 -23.53 -20.96
C LEU A 179 11.98 -22.73 -20.87
N LYS A 180 10.83 -23.41 -20.73
CA LYS A 180 9.54 -22.75 -20.57
C LYS A 180 9.50 -21.92 -19.29
N THR A 181 10.01 -22.46 -18.18
CA THR A 181 10.12 -21.74 -16.91
C THR A 181 11.05 -20.53 -17.04
N ALA A 182 12.21 -20.69 -17.68
CA ALA A 182 13.17 -19.60 -17.88
C ALA A 182 12.58 -18.44 -18.70
N ARG A 183 11.91 -18.73 -19.82
CA ARG A 183 11.19 -17.69 -20.60
C ARG A 183 10.08 -17.01 -19.81
N GLY A 184 9.38 -17.76 -18.95
CA GLY A 184 8.41 -17.18 -18.02
C GLY A 184 9.06 -16.21 -17.03
N MET A 185 10.27 -16.52 -16.55
CA MET A 185 11.04 -15.63 -15.70
C MET A 185 11.48 -14.35 -16.44
N GLU A 186 11.89 -14.44 -17.71
CA GLU A 186 12.25 -13.25 -18.52
C GLU A 186 11.10 -12.23 -18.54
N GLY A 187 9.87 -12.67 -18.84
CA GLY A 187 8.71 -11.78 -18.88
C GLY A 187 8.35 -11.17 -17.52
N MET A 188 8.50 -11.92 -16.43
CA MET A 188 8.30 -11.38 -15.07
C MET A 188 9.36 -10.34 -14.71
N ILE A 189 10.61 -10.56 -15.11
CA ILE A 189 11.72 -9.64 -14.84
C ILE A 189 11.59 -8.35 -15.64
N ASP A 190 11.11 -8.41 -16.88
CA ASP A 190 10.79 -7.22 -17.68
C ASP A 190 9.69 -6.37 -17.02
N GLN A 191 8.64 -7.01 -16.49
CA GLN A 191 7.61 -6.31 -15.70
C GLN A 191 8.17 -5.69 -14.41
N ILE A 192 9.08 -6.38 -13.72
CA ILE A 192 9.76 -5.84 -12.54
C ILE A 192 10.60 -4.61 -12.94
N HIS A 193 11.32 -4.66 -14.06
CA HIS A 193 12.13 -3.54 -14.55
C HIS A 193 11.27 -2.29 -14.80
N ILE A 194 10.16 -2.43 -15.51
CA ILE A 194 9.20 -1.34 -15.76
C ILE A 194 8.68 -0.78 -14.43
N SER A 195 8.31 -1.66 -13.50
CA SER A 195 7.79 -1.25 -12.19
C SER A 195 8.82 -0.47 -11.38
N VAL A 196 10.09 -0.90 -11.39
CA VAL A 196 11.19 -0.21 -10.71
C VAL A 196 11.44 1.17 -11.32
N GLN A 197 11.39 1.31 -12.64
CA GLN A 197 11.51 2.60 -13.31
C GLN A 197 10.38 3.57 -12.90
N GLN A 198 9.14 3.07 -12.86
CA GLN A 198 8.00 3.87 -12.41
C GLN A 198 8.15 4.33 -10.95
N VAL A 199 8.66 3.47 -10.07
CA VAL A 199 8.96 3.85 -8.67
C VAL A 199 10.06 4.91 -8.62
N ALA A 200 11.11 4.78 -9.43
CA ALA A 200 12.19 5.78 -9.48
C ALA A 200 11.70 7.15 -9.96
N GLU A 201 10.86 7.18 -10.99
CA GLU A 201 10.24 8.40 -11.52
C GLU A 201 9.28 9.03 -10.50
N ALA A 202 8.39 8.23 -9.91
CA ALA A 202 7.49 8.68 -8.85
C ALA A 202 8.27 9.23 -7.64
N SER A 203 9.41 8.65 -7.31
CA SER A 203 10.28 9.15 -6.24
C SER A 203 10.90 10.50 -6.60
N ASN A 204 11.38 10.69 -7.83
CA ASN A 204 11.88 11.99 -8.27
C ASN A 204 10.78 13.06 -8.21
N HIS A 205 9.56 12.72 -8.63
CA HIS A 205 8.41 13.61 -8.51
C HIS A 205 8.10 13.93 -7.04
N GLY A 206 8.08 12.92 -6.17
CA GLY A 206 7.88 13.09 -4.72
C GLY A 206 8.95 13.98 -4.07
N MET A 207 10.20 13.93 -4.53
CA MET A 207 11.26 14.83 -4.06
C MET A 207 10.98 16.29 -4.43
N MET A 208 10.59 16.55 -5.69
CA MET A 208 10.23 17.92 -6.14
C MET A 208 9.00 18.44 -5.39
N GLN A 209 7.99 17.60 -5.17
CA GLN A 209 6.81 17.97 -4.39
C GLN A 209 7.16 18.30 -2.94
N SER A 210 8.05 17.52 -2.32
CA SER A 210 8.50 17.77 -0.95
C SER A 210 9.27 19.08 -0.83
N GLU A 211 10.10 19.41 -1.82
CA GLU A 211 10.80 20.71 -1.88
C GLU A 211 9.81 21.87 -1.99
N HIS A 212 8.80 21.74 -2.86
CA HIS A 212 7.74 22.73 -2.98
C HIS A 212 6.91 22.88 -1.68
N MET A 213 6.63 21.78 -0.99
CA MET A 213 5.95 21.81 0.32
C MET A 213 6.78 22.57 1.36
N VAL A 214 8.10 22.38 1.39
CA VAL A 214 8.99 23.12 2.30
C VAL A 214 8.90 24.63 2.03
N ASP A 215 8.96 25.04 0.76
CA ASP A 215 8.86 26.45 0.36
C ASP A 215 7.50 27.06 0.74
N LEU A 216 6.39 26.40 0.37
CA LEU A 216 5.02 26.82 0.73
C LEU A 216 4.85 26.99 2.24
N THR A 217 5.44 26.07 3.01
CA THR A 217 5.31 26.10 4.47
C THR A 217 6.11 27.25 5.09
N LEU A 218 7.30 27.55 4.54
CA LEU A 218 8.09 28.72 4.93
C LEU A 218 7.38 30.03 4.57
N GLN A 219 6.79 30.10 3.38
CA GLN A 219 6.00 31.26 2.95
C GLN A 219 4.80 31.48 3.89
N GLY A 220 4.01 30.44 4.16
CA GLY A 220 2.87 30.54 5.08
C GLY A 220 3.29 30.94 6.50
N LYS A 221 4.44 30.45 6.99
CA LYS A 221 5.00 30.90 8.28
C LYS A 221 5.34 32.39 8.27
N ASN A 222 5.97 32.89 7.21
CA ASN A 222 6.31 34.31 7.08
C ASN A 222 5.05 35.20 7.00
N GLU A 223 4.02 34.75 6.29
CA GLU A 223 2.73 35.45 6.24
C GLU A 223 2.07 35.51 7.63
N LEU A 224 2.09 34.42 8.38
CA LEU A 224 1.58 34.40 9.75
C LEU A 224 2.39 35.29 10.70
N ASP A 225 3.71 35.41 10.50
CA ASP A 225 4.54 36.37 11.25
C ASP A 225 4.12 37.81 10.98
N GLN A 226 3.80 38.15 9.72
CA GLN A 226 3.25 39.47 9.37
C GLN A 226 1.89 39.71 10.01
N VAL A 227 0.99 38.71 9.98
CA VAL A 227 -0.33 38.80 10.61
C VAL A 227 -0.20 38.98 12.13
N SER A 228 0.75 38.29 12.78
CA SER A 228 1.03 38.45 14.20
C SER A 228 1.45 39.89 14.54
N ILE A 229 2.28 40.52 13.71
CA ILE A 229 2.68 41.93 13.87
C ILE A 229 1.45 42.86 13.72
N LEU A 230 0.56 42.57 12.76
CA LEU A 230 -0.67 43.35 12.58
C LEU A 230 -1.58 43.29 13.81
N PHE A 231 -1.77 42.11 14.40
CA PHE A 231 -2.57 41.98 15.62
C PHE A 231 -1.94 42.70 16.82
N GLN A 232 -0.62 42.69 16.94
CA GLN A 232 0.10 43.46 17.96
C GLN A 232 -0.16 44.97 17.78
N ASN A 233 -0.06 45.47 16.55
CA ASN A 233 -0.36 46.87 16.24
C ASN A 233 -1.81 47.23 16.55
N ILE A 234 -2.77 46.36 16.24
CA ILE A 234 -4.19 46.58 16.56
C ILE A 234 -4.40 46.65 18.08
N ALA A 235 -3.77 45.77 18.86
CA ALA A 235 -3.85 45.78 20.32
C ALA A 235 -3.28 47.08 20.93
N GLU A 236 -2.17 47.58 20.37
CA GLU A 236 -1.61 48.88 20.78
C GLU A 236 -2.53 50.05 20.43
N GLN A 237 -3.15 50.04 19.25
CA GLN A 237 -4.11 51.07 18.85
C GLN A 237 -5.36 51.05 19.73
N ALA A 238 -5.88 49.86 20.08
CA ALA A 238 -6.99 49.73 21.03
C ALA A 238 -6.64 50.33 22.40
N THR A 239 -5.42 50.10 22.88
CA THR A 239 -4.93 50.69 24.15
C THR A 239 -4.86 52.22 24.08
N LYS A 240 -4.40 52.78 22.95
CA LYS A 240 -4.39 54.25 22.74
C LYS A 240 -5.81 54.81 22.67
N GLN A 241 -6.74 54.12 22.01
CA GLN A 241 -8.15 54.50 21.95
C GLN A 241 -8.79 54.50 23.34
N GLU A 242 -8.56 53.48 24.16
CA GLU A 242 -9.03 53.44 25.56
C GLU A 242 -8.58 54.69 26.34
N LYS A 243 -7.29 55.07 26.21
CA LYS A 243 -6.76 56.28 26.87
C LYS A 243 -7.46 57.56 26.41
N HIS A 244 -7.63 57.76 25.11
CA HIS A 244 -8.32 58.96 24.59
C HIS A 244 -9.79 59.01 24.99
N ILE A 245 -10.45 57.86 25.12
CA ILE A 245 -11.83 57.82 25.58
C ILE A 245 -11.93 58.20 27.06
N VAL A 246 -10.97 57.77 27.90
CA VAL A 246 -10.90 58.20 29.30
C VAL A 246 -10.67 59.71 29.41
N GLU A 247 -9.77 60.28 28.61
CA GLU A 247 -9.55 61.74 28.54
C GLU A 247 -10.84 62.49 28.12
N LEU A 248 -11.57 61.96 27.14
CA LEU A 248 -12.85 62.54 26.70
C LEU A 248 -13.92 62.47 27.81
N GLN A 249 -13.96 61.37 28.56
CA GLN A 249 -14.88 61.22 29.68
C GLN A 249 -14.59 62.24 30.78
N GLN A 250 -13.31 62.46 31.12
CA GLN A 250 -12.91 63.49 32.08
C GLN A 250 -13.32 64.90 31.61
N LYS A 251 -13.06 65.24 30.34
CA LYS A 251 -13.48 66.53 29.77
C LYS A 251 -15.00 66.71 29.81
N THR A 252 -15.75 65.66 29.47
CA THR A 252 -17.23 65.67 29.50
C THR A 252 -17.74 65.93 30.92
N SER A 253 -17.12 65.31 31.94
CA SER A 253 -17.41 65.57 33.35
C SER A 253 -17.15 67.03 33.72
N SER A 254 -15.99 67.60 33.35
CA SER A 254 -15.68 68.99 33.66
C SER A 254 -16.65 69.98 33.00
N VAL A 255 -17.10 69.71 31.76
CA VAL A 255 -18.12 70.54 31.09
C VAL A 255 -19.47 70.40 31.80
N SER A 256 -19.81 69.22 32.32
CA SER A 256 -21.00 69.01 33.14
C SER A 256 -20.97 69.88 34.39
N ASP A 257 -19.86 69.91 35.11
CA ASP A 257 -19.68 70.69 36.34
C ASP A 257 -19.79 72.21 36.06
N ILE A 258 -19.20 72.69 34.97
CA ILE A 258 -19.30 74.09 34.55
C ILE A 258 -20.74 74.44 34.17
N THR A 259 -21.43 73.57 33.44
CA THR A 259 -22.82 73.78 33.02
C THR A 259 -23.76 73.82 34.24
N GLN A 260 -23.51 72.96 35.22
CA GLN A 260 -24.19 72.94 36.50
C GLN A 260 -24.00 74.27 37.24
N PHE A 261 -22.76 74.76 37.32
CA PHE A 261 -22.46 76.06 37.92
C PHE A 261 -23.16 77.23 37.21
N ILE A 262 -23.19 77.25 35.86
CA ILE A 262 -23.92 78.26 35.09
C ILE A 262 -25.43 78.24 35.40
N ARG A 263 -26.02 77.03 35.52
CA ARG A 263 -27.43 76.88 35.90
C ARG A 263 -27.69 77.49 37.28
N ASP A 264 -26.80 77.22 38.23
CA ASP A 264 -26.94 77.72 39.60
C ASP A 264 -26.73 79.25 39.66
N MET A 265 -25.81 79.80 38.87
CA MET A 265 -25.66 81.25 38.69
C MET A 265 -26.93 81.89 38.09
N ALA A 266 -27.52 81.28 37.08
CA ALA A 266 -28.76 81.75 36.48
C ALA A 266 -29.93 81.72 37.48
N GLU A 267 -30.03 80.68 38.31
CA GLU A 267 -31.01 80.61 39.40
C GLU A 267 -30.83 81.76 40.41
N GLN A 268 -29.59 82.03 40.82
CA GLN A 268 -29.27 83.14 41.72
C GLN A 268 -29.58 84.51 41.10
N SER A 269 -29.21 84.73 39.85
CA SER A 269 -29.52 85.97 39.12
C SER A 269 -31.03 86.17 38.97
N ASN A 270 -31.78 85.10 38.71
CA ASN A 270 -33.25 85.13 38.65
C ASN A 270 -33.83 85.57 40.01
N LEU A 271 -33.34 85.00 41.11
CA LEU A 271 -33.79 85.33 42.47
C LEU A 271 -33.45 86.79 42.84
N LEU A 272 -32.25 87.26 42.49
CA LEU A 272 -31.85 88.66 42.64
C LEU A 272 -32.74 89.62 41.83
N ALA A 273 -33.07 89.25 40.58
CA ALA A 273 -33.94 90.03 39.71
C ALA A 273 -35.37 90.12 40.26
N VAL A 274 -35.89 89.04 40.83
CA VAL A 274 -37.18 89.03 41.53
C VAL A 274 -37.15 89.98 42.73
N ASN A 275 -36.11 89.91 43.58
CA ASN A 275 -35.96 90.81 44.71
C ASN A 275 -35.86 92.28 44.27
N ALA A 276 -35.11 92.57 43.21
CA ALA A 276 -35.01 93.92 42.64
C ALA A 276 -36.35 94.42 42.07
N THR A 277 -37.13 93.54 41.44
CA THR A 277 -38.48 93.86 40.94
C THR A 277 -39.42 94.23 42.09
N ILE A 278 -39.35 93.49 43.20
CA ILE A 278 -40.14 93.76 44.42
C ILE A 278 -39.77 95.12 45.01
N GLU A 279 -38.47 95.42 45.16
CA GLU A 279 -38.02 96.69 45.76
C GLU A 279 -38.30 97.88 44.82
N ALA A 280 -38.20 97.69 43.50
CA ALA A 280 -38.59 98.68 42.52
C ALA A 280 -40.10 99.00 42.60
N ALA A 281 -40.95 97.99 42.81
CA ALA A 281 -42.38 98.21 43.05
C ALA A 281 -42.63 98.96 44.37
N ARG A 282 -41.83 98.68 45.40
CA ARG A 282 -41.91 99.33 46.72
C ARG A 282 -41.54 100.82 46.68
N ALA A 283 -40.60 101.20 45.80
CA ALA A 283 -40.20 102.60 45.57
C ALA A 283 -41.22 103.43 44.77
N GLY A 284 -42.32 102.82 44.30
CA GLY A 284 -43.39 103.52 43.58
C GLY A 284 -42.94 104.14 42.25
N GLU A 285 -43.30 105.40 42.00
CA GLU A 285 -42.96 106.11 40.75
C GLU A 285 -41.44 106.21 40.51
N HIS A 286 -40.62 106.32 41.57
CA HIS A 286 -39.17 106.42 41.45
C HIS A 286 -38.49 105.10 41.06
N GLY A 287 -39.18 103.97 41.21
CA GLY A 287 -38.65 102.64 40.90
C GLY A 287 -38.95 102.13 39.49
N LYS A 288 -39.76 102.84 38.68
CA LYS A 288 -40.21 102.36 37.34
C LYS A 288 -39.06 101.97 36.41
N GLY A 289 -37.97 102.76 36.36
CA GLY A 289 -36.80 102.44 35.54
C GLY A 289 -36.07 101.18 36.01
N PHE A 290 -35.93 101.00 37.33
CA PHE A 290 -35.34 99.80 37.92
C PHE A 290 -36.20 98.55 37.69
N ALA A 291 -37.53 98.67 37.69
CA ALA A 291 -38.43 97.55 37.43
C ALA A 291 -38.27 96.99 36.00
N VAL A 292 -38.05 97.84 35.01
CA VAL A 292 -37.78 97.42 33.61
C VAL A 292 -36.47 96.65 33.54
N VAL A 293 -35.40 97.17 34.14
CA VAL A 293 -34.09 96.50 34.18
C VAL A 293 -34.17 95.16 34.90
N ALA A 294 -34.84 95.10 36.05
CA ALA A 294 -35.01 93.86 36.81
C ALA A 294 -35.79 92.80 36.03
N THR A 295 -36.82 93.21 35.26
CA THR A 295 -37.57 92.29 34.39
C THR A 295 -36.71 91.71 33.27
N GLU A 296 -35.83 92.53 32.66
CA GLU A 296 -34.92 92.07 31.61
C GLU A 296 -33.86 91.10 32.16
N ILE A 297 -33.27 91.40 33.33
CA ILE A 297 -32.34 90.49 34.01
C ILE A 297 -33.02 89.14 34.32
N ARG A 298 -34.28 89.17 34.78
CA ARG A 298 -35.06 87.95 35.04
C ARG A 298 -35.20 87.10 33.77
N LYS A 299 -35.55 87.73 32.65
CA LYS A 299 -35.70 87.05 31.36
C LYS A 299 -34.39 86.44 30.87
N LEU A 300 -33.28 87.18 30.97
CA LEU A 300 -31.93 86.68 30.65
C LEU A 300 -31.54 85.49 31.52
N ALA A 301 -31.86 85.52 32.81
CA ALA A 301 -31.61 84.41 33.73
C ALA A 301 -32.42 83.15 33.35
N ASP A 302 -33.71 83.30 33.01
CA ASP A 302 -34.56 82.19 32.54
C ASP A 302 -34.08 81.58 31.20
N GLU A 303 -33.62 82.42 30.26
CA GLU A 303 -33.01 81.95 29.00
C GLU A 303 -31.67 81.24 29.24
N THR A 304 -30.86 81.75 30.16
CA THR A 304 -29.58 81.11 30.55
C THR A 304 -29.84 79.75 31.19
N LYS A 305 -30.84 79.64 32.08
CA LYS A 305 -31.24 78.38 32.71
C LYS A 305 -31.70 77.35 31.69
N ARG A 306 -32.54 77.76 30.72
CA ARG A 306 -32.97 76.88 29.61
C ARG A 306 -31.80 76.42 28.74
N SER A 307 -30.87 77.31 28.44
CA SER A 307 -29.68 76.98 27.66
C SER A 307 -28.76 76.00 28.41
N ALA A 308 -28.54 76.22 29.71
CA ALA A 308 -27.76 75.31 30.56
C ALA A 308 -28.40 73.91 30.64
N GLN A 309 -29.74 73.83 30.72
CA GLN A 309 -30.47 72.57 30.69
C GLN A 309 -30.27 71.81 29.36
N ALA A 310 -30.40 72.49 28.22
CA ALA A 310 -30.15 71.89 26.91
C ALA A 310 -28.70 71.39 26.77
N ILE A 311 -27.73 72.13 27.31
CA ILE A 311 -26.32 71.70 27.35
C ILE A 311 -26.16 70.44 28.23
N THR A 312 -26.84 70.36 29.37
CA THR A 312 -26.81 69.18 30.25
C THR A 312 -27.34 67.93 29.54
N GLU A 313 -28.42 68.07 28.78
CA GLU A 313 -28.98 66.98 27.97
C GLU A 313 -27.99 66.50 26.90
N MET A 314 -27.37 67.42 26.16
CA MET A 314 -26.32 67.08 25.19
C MET A 314 -25.10 66.38 25.83
N ILE A 315 -24.68 66.82 27.02
CA ILE A 315 -23.57 66.18 27.75
C ILE A 315 -23.94 64.75 28.17
N ALA A 316 -25.19 64.50 28.59
CA ALA A 316 -25.66 63.17 28.94
C ALA A 316 -25.69 62.22 27.72
N GLU A 317 -26.08 62.74 26.55
CA GLU A 317 -25.99 61.99 25.30
C GLU A 317 -24.53 61.65 24.92
N ILE A 318 -23.62 62.61 25.07
CA ILE A 318 -22.18 62.40 24.83
C ILE A 318 -21.61 61.35 25.79
N ASP A 319 -21.91 61.41 27.09
CA ASP A 319 -21.46 60.41 28.07
C ASP A 319 -21.98 59.00 27.73
N THR A 320 -23.24 58.90 27.29
CA THR A 320 -23.82 57.63 26.84
C THR A 320 -23.10 57.08 25.61
N ALA A 321 -22.80 57.94 24.63
CA ALA A 321 -22.04 57.58 23.44
C ALA A 321 -20.61 57.13 23.80
N VAL A 322 -19.93 57.85 24.70
CA VAL A 322 -18.61 57.51 25.24
C VAL A 322 -18.62 56.12 25.88
N LYS A 323 -19.56 55.84 26.79
CA LYS A 323 -19.72 54.52 27.43
C LYS A 323 -19.97 53.39 26.43
N ARG A 324 -20.70 53.66 25.35
CA ARG A 324 -20.91 52.70 24.26
C ARG A 324 -19.62 52.43 23.49
N THR A 325 -18.86 53.47 23.17
CA THR A 325 -17.56 53.35 22.50
C THR A 325 -16.54 52.56 23.33
N VAL A 326 -16.47 52.79 24.65
CA VAL A 326 -15.63 51.97 25.56
C VAL A 326 -15.94 50.48 25.41
N ARG A 327 -17.23 50.11 25.45
CA ARG A 327 -17.65 48.71 25.32
C ARG A 327 -17.24 48.11 23.98
N TYR A 328 -17.36 48.85 22.88
CA TYR A 328 -16.91 48.37 21.57
C TYR A 328 -15.41 48.17 21.50
N VAL A 329 -14.61 49.10 22.05
CA VAL A 329 -13.15 48.97 22.08
C VAL A 329 -12.73 47.77 22.94
N GLN A 330 -13.34 47.58 24.11
CA GLN A 330 -13.07 46.42 24.97
C GLN A 330 -13.41 45.09 24.29
N SER A 331 -14.57 45.01 23.62
CA SER A 331 -14.98 43.83 22.86
C SER A 331 -14.00 43.55 21.71
N GLY A 332 -13.63 44.57 20.93
CA GLY A 332 -12.69 44.43 19.82
C GLY A 332 -11.30 44.00 20.29
N ARG A 333 -10.85 44.50 21.45
CA ARG A 333 -9.59 44.06 22.07
C ARG A 333 -9.62 42.59 22.48
N ALA A 334 -10.72 42.12 23.07
CA ALA A 334 -10.87 40.71 23.44
C ALA A 334 -10.86 39.80 22.20
N GLU A 335 -11.57 40.19 21.14
CA GLU A 335 -11.60 39.46 19.86
C GLU A 335 -10.23 39.43 19.16
N THR A 336 -9.51 40.55 19.18
CA THR A 336 -8.13 40.67 18.70
C THR A 336 -7.20 39.73 19.49
N GLY A 337 -7.34 39.67 20.81
CA GLY A 337 -6.56 38.77 21.66
C GLY A 337 -6.79 37.29 21.33
N ASN A 338 -8.05 36.89 21.16
CA ASN A 338 -8.38 35.52 20.75
C ASN A 338 -7.83 35.20 19.35
N SER A 339 -7.91 36.15 18.41
CA SER A 339 -7.38 35.98 17.06
C SER A 339 -5.85 35.83 17.05
N ALA A 340 -5.14 36.55 17.92
CA ALA A 340 -3.69 36.41 18.07
C ALA A 340 -3.28 35.01 18.57
N VAL A 341 -4.08 34.40 19.45
CA VAL A 341 -3.86 33.00 19.88
C VAL A 341 -4.00 32.05 18.69
N LEU A 342 -5.06 32.19 17.89
CA LEU A 342 -5.28 31.35 16.70
C LEU A 342 -4.14 31.48 15.68
N VAL A 343 -3.59 32.68 15.48
CA VAL A 343 -2.42 32.90 14.61
C VAL A 343 -1.18 32.20 15.16
N THR A 344 -0.99 32.21 16.48
CA THR A 344 0.13 31.52 17.13
C THR A 344 0.00 30.01 16.95
N GLU A 345 -1.20 29.44 17.15
CA GLU A 345 -1.47 28.03 16.90
C GLU A 345 -1.24 27.67 15.43
N ALA A 346 -1.71 28.51 14.49
CA ALA A 346 -1.47 28.31 13.06
C ALA A 346 0.03 28.29 12.75
N LYS A 347 0.82 29.18 13.36
CA LYS A 347 2.28 29.23 13.17
C LYS A 347 2.96 27.95 13.64
N GLU A 348 2.51 27.37 14.75
CA GLU A 348 2.99 26.07 15.24
C GLU A 348 2.64 24.94 14.27
N ARG A 349 1.42 24.91 13.72
CA ARG A 349 1.01 23.93 12.70
C ARG A 349 1.85 24.02 11.43
N PHE A 350 2.14 25.22 10.93
CA PHE A 350 3.05 25.40 9.80
C PHE A 350 4.47 24.90 10.14
N GLN A 351 4.95 25.10 11.37
CA GLN A 351 6.23 24.55 11.79
C GLN A 351 6.24 23.01 11.81
N GLU A 352 5.17 22.36 12.25
CA GLU A 352 5.01 20.91 12.16
C GLU A 352 5.03 20.43 10.70
N LEU A 353 4.30 21.11 9.81
CA LEU A 353 4.29 20.81 8.37
C LEU A 353 5.68 20.91 7.73
N PHE A 354 6.50 21.87 8.17
CA PHE A 354 7.85 22.06 7.65
C PHE A 354 8.74 20.87 7.97
N TYR A 355 8.69 20.37 9.21
CA TYR A 355 9.41 19.17 9.61
C TYR A 355 8.88 17.94 8.89
N ALA A 356 7.56 17.79 8.77
CA ALA A 356 6.94 16.67 8.07
C ALA A 356 7.35 16.62 6.58
N ALA A 357 7.38 17.77 5.89
CA ALA A 357 7.85 17.86 4.51
C ALA A 357 9.35 17.51 4.38
N GLY A 358 10.17 17.97 5.35
CA GLY A 358 11.58 17.62 5.42
C GLY A 358 11.84 16.13 5.61
N ASP A 359 11.04 15.46 6.44
CA ASP A 359 11.15 14.01 6.67
C ASP A 359 10.58 13.19 5.51
N HIS A 360 9.48 13.65 4.90
CA HIS A 360 8.95 13.07 3.65
C HIS A 360 10.03 13.06 2.57
N ARG A 361 10.76 14.16 2.39
CA ARG A 361 11.86 14.25 1.42
C ARG A 361 12.95 13.20 1.67
N LYS A 362 13.30 12.93 2.94
CA LYS A 362 14.27 11.90 3.30
C LYS A 362 13.75 10.50 2.94
N GLN A 363 12.50 10.21 3.28
CA GLN A 363 11.87 8.91 2.96
C GLN A 363 11.82 8.66 1.45
N VAL A 364 11.43 9.66 0.66
CA VAL A 364 11.40 9.54 -0.80
C VAL A 364 12.80 9.36 -1.37
N TYR A 365 13.81 10.01 -0.80
CA TYR A 365 15.21 9.80 -1.18
C TYR A 365 15.68 8.35 -0.91
N GLU A 366 15.27 7.75 0.21
CA GLU A 366 15.54 6.33 0.48
C GLU A 366 14.86 5.41 -0.53
N ILE A 367 13.59 5.67 -0.88
CA ILE A 367 12.86 4.93 -1.92
C ILE A 367 13.58 5.03 -3.27
N HIS A 368 14.04 6.22 -3.64
CA HIS A 368 14.82 6.41 -4.87
C HIS A 368 16.09 5.55 -4.89
N ASN A 369 16.82 5.48 -3.76
CA ASN A 369 18.02 4.64 -3.65
C ASN A 369 17.67 3.15 -3.71
N HIS A 370 16.58 2.71 -3.08
CA HIS A 370 16.10 1.34 -3.17
C HIS A 370 15.69 0.96 -4.60
N ALA A 371 15.05 1.89 -5.34
CA ALA A 371 14.72 1.69 -6.74
C ALA A 371 15.98 1.52 -7.60
N LYS A 372 17.02 2.34 -7.39
CA LYS A 372 18.32 2.17 -8.07
C LYS A 372 18.97 0.82 -7.80
N VAL A 373 18.94 0.36 -6.55
CA VAL A 373 19.47 -0.97 -6.19
C VAL A 373 18.64 -2.09 -6.82
N ALA A 374 17.32 -1.96 -6.83
CA ALA A 374 16.42 -2.92 -7.47
C ALA A 374 16.65 -2.99 -8.98
N ASP A 375 16.90 -1.86 -9.65
CA ASP A 375 17.21 -1.79 -11.08
C ASP A 375 18.48 -2.59 -11.41
N HIS A 376 19.55 -2.37 -10.62
CA HIS A 376 20.79 -3.12 -10.78
C HIS A 376 20.60 -4.63 -10.60
N LYS A 377 19.87 -5.04 -9.55
CA LYS A 377 19.56 -6.46 -9.31
C LYS A 377 18.70 -7.08 -10.41
N THR A 378 17.77 -6.32 -10.96
CA THR A 378 16.92 -6.79 -12.06
C THR A 378 17.77 -7.09 -13.30
N ASN A 379 18.75 -6.23 -13.60
CA ASN A 379 19.72 -6.47 -14.67
C ASN A 379 20.59 -7.72 -14.44
N GLU A 380 21.08 -7.94 -13.22
CA GLU A 380 21.85 -9.15 -12.87
C GLU A 380 21.01 -10.43 -13.07
N VAL A 381 19.73 -10.40 -12.68
CA VAL A 381 18.83 -11.54 -12.86
C VAL A 381 18.54 -11.78 -14.35
N THR A 382 18.33 -10.73 -15.15
CA THR A 382 18.17 -10.85 -16.61
C THR A 382 19.37 -11.54 -17.26
N GLN A 383 20.59 -11.17 -16.86
CA GLN A 383 21.81 -11.81 -17.35
C GLN A 383 21.88 -13.29 -16.94
N SER A 384 21.51 -13.59 -15.69
CA SER A 384 21.50 -14.97 -15.17
C SER A 384 20.49 -15.86 -15.91
N ILE A 385 19.29 -15.33 -16.20
CA ILE A 385 18.27 -16.05 -16.98
C ILE A 385 18.75 -16.28 -18.41
N SER A 386 19.32 -15.25 -19.05
CA SER A 386 19.89 -15.35 -20.39
C SER A 386 20.94 -16.46 -20.46
N HIS A 387 21.80 -16.57 -19.44
CA HIS A 387 22.78 -17.64 -19.35
C HIS A 387 22.16 -19.04 -19.23
N ILE A 388 21.10 -19.19 -18.42
CA ILE A 388 20.36 -20.47 -18.29
C ILE A 388 19.72 -20.86 -19.63
N VAL A 389 19.08 -19.91 -20.32
CA VAL A 389 18.48 -20.15 -21.64
C VAL A 389 19.54 -20.59 -22.65
N GLU A 390 20.71 -19.95 -22.64
CA GLU A 390 21.84 -20.33 -23.50
C GLU A 390 22.36 -21.73 -23.19
N GLN A 391 22.52 -22.09 -21.91
CA GLN A 391 22.96 -23.42 -21.49
C GLN A 391 21.99 -24.53 -21.93
N LEU A 392 20.69 -24.28 -21.79
CA LEU A 392 19.65 -25.26 -22.14
C LEU A 392 19.42 -25.40 -23.65
N ASN A 393 19.84 -24.42 -24.45
CA ASN A 393 19.79 -24.49 -25.92
C ASN A 393 21.00 -25.22 -26.54
N LYS A 394 22.03 -25.57 -25.75
CA LYS A 394 23.17 -26.36 -26.27
C LYS A 394 22.71 -27.80 -26.58
N PRO A 395 23.01 -28.34 -27.77
CA PRO A 395 22.69 -29.74 -28.08
C PRO A 395 23.45 -30.68 -27.13
N ILE A 396 22.73 -31.63 -26.55
CA ILE A 396 23.26 -32.73 -25.71
C ILE A 396 24.02 -33.73 -26.58
#